data_AF-K0VN85-F1
#
_entry.id   AF-K0VN85-F1
#
_cell.length_a   1.000
_cell.length_b   1.000
_cell.length_c   1.000
_cell.angle_alpha   90.00
_cell.angle_beta   90.00
_cell.angle_gamma   90.00
#
_symmetry.space_group_name_H-M   'P 1'
#
loop_
_entity.id
_entity.type
_entity.pdbx_description
1 polymer ?
#
loop_
_entity_poly.entity_id
_entity_poly.type
_entity_poly.pdbx_seq_one_letter_code
_entity_poly.pdbx_strand_id
1 'polypeptide(L)'
;VNALAFADIDDAQASQATSMSSVMQQISLALGVAVAAAILETSIYFRGEALDVADFHLAFFIVAGLTVIATIPFVRMDRNAGALVSGHRSRRMATSSIEAEQPVVK
;
A
#
# COMPACT_ATOMS: atom_id res chain seq x y z
N VAL A 1 4.17 1.73 -2.33
CA VAL A 1 2.95 1.25 -3.01
C VAL A 1 2.72 1.97 -4.33
N ASN A 2 2.80 3.32 -4.38
CA ASN A 2 2.61 4.10 -5.61
C ASN A 2 3.52 3.68 -6.78
N ALA A 3 4.82 3.47 -6.57
CA ALA A 3 5.70 3.07 -7.68
C ALA A 3 5.31 1.72 -8.33
N LEU A 4 4.77 0.77 -7.57
CA LEU A 4 4.28 -0.51 -8.09
C LEU A 4 2.91 -0.38 -8.75
N ALA A 5 2.02 0.44 -8.19
CA ALA A 5 0.67 0.66 -8.71
C ALA A 5 0.65 1.43 -10.04
N PHE A 6 1.71 2.18 -10.35
CA PHE A 6 1.85 2.96 -11.58
C PHE A 6 2.89 2.38 -12.55
N ALA A 7 3.46 1.20 -12.25
CA ALA A 7 4.57 0.61 -13.00
C ALA A 7 4.23 0.29 -14.48
N ASP A 8 2.96 0.01 -14.76
CA ASP A 8 2.46 -0.38 -16.08
C ASP A 8 1.54 0.69 -16.70
N ILE A 9 1.52 1.91 -16.17
CA ILE A 9 0.64 3.00 -16.64
C ILE A 9 1.42 3.91 -17.59
N ASP A 10 0.98 4.00 -18.85
CA ASP A 10 1.51 4.95 -19.84
C ASP A 10 1.31 6.41 -19.37
N ASP A 11 2.25 7.30 -19.70
CA ASP A 11 2.23 8.71 -19.29
C ASP A 11 0.92 9.44 -19.66
N ALA A 12 0.29 9.05 -20.77
CA ALA A 12 -1.01 9.59 -21.20
C ALA A 12 -2.18 9.25 -20.25
N GLN A 13 -2.04 8.22 -19.42
CA GLN A 13 -3.06 7.74 -18.48
C GLN A 13 -2.74 8.09 -17.02
N ALA A 14 -1.55 8.65 -16.75
CA ALA A 14 -1.10 8.97 -15.39
C ALA A 14 -2.04 9.93 -14.63
N SER A 15 -2.63 10.91 -15.32
CA SER A 15 -3.61 11.85 -14.73
C SER A 15 -4.90 11.15 -14.29
N GLN A 16 -5.39 10.20 -15.10
CA GLN A 16 -6.58 9.40 -14.78
C GLN A 16 -6.29 8.45 -13.62
N ALA A 17 -5.13 7.79 -13.63
CA ALA A 17 -4.69 6.90 -12.56
C ALA A 17 -4.53 7.65 -11.22
N THR A 18 -3.99 8.86 -11.24
CA THR A 18 -3.87 9.72 -10.05
C THR A 18 -5.23 10.11 -9.49
N SER A 19 -6.17 10.48 -10.37
CA SER A 19 -7.54 10.81 -9.98
C SER A 19 -8.26 9.61 -9.34
N MET A 20 -8.16 8.43 -9.96
CA MET A 20 -8.74 7.19 -9.43
C MET A 20 -8.12 6.79 -8.08
N SER A 21 -6.79 6.91 -7.95
CA SER A 21 -6.10 6.63 -6.69
C SER A 21 -6.58 7.57 -5.57
N SER A 22 -6.83 8.84 -5.89
CA SER A 22 -7.35 9.82 -4.93
C SER A 22 -8.77 9.46 -4.46
N VAL A 23 -9.65 9.04 -5.37
CA VAL A 23 -11.00 8.57 -5.01
C VAL A 23 -10.93 7.31 -4.15
N MET A 24 -10.07 6.35 -4.49
CA MET A 24 -9.88 5.15 -3.69
C MET A 24 -9.36 5.45 -2.28
N GLN A 25 -8.45 6.43 -2.15
CA GLN A 25 -7.99 6.90 -0.84
C GLN A 25 -9.14 7.53 -0.04
N GLN A 26 -9.97 8.36 -0.68
CA GLN A 26 -11.15 8.95 -0.02
C GLN A 26 -12.14 7.88 0.46
N ILE A 27 -12.42 6.88 -0.37
CA ILE A 27 -13.27 5.74 0.01
C ILE A 27 -12.65 4.98 1.18
N SER A 28 -11.34 4.73 1.15
CA SER A 28 -10.64 4.04 2.24
C SER A 28 -10.77 4.79 3.57
N LEU A 29 -10.67 6.13 3.56
CA LEU A 29 -10.82 6.94 4.76
C LEU A 29 -12.26 6.87 5.29
N ALA A 30 -13.24 7.08 4.41
CA ALA A 30 -14.65 7.01 4.77
C ALA A 30 -15.03 5.64 5.36
N LEU A 31 -14.54 4.57 4.73
CA LEU A 31 -14.75 3.20 5.20
C LEU A 31 -14.13 2.97 6.58
N GLY A 32 -12.90 3.47 6.82
CA GLY A 32 -12.25 3.36 8.13
C GLY A 32 -13.06 4.03 9.25
N VAL A 33 -13.60 5.21 8.99
CA VAL A 33 -14.47 5.92 9.94
C VAL A 33 -15.78 5.16 10.17
N ALA A 34 -16.42 4.67 9.10
CA ALA A 34 -17.66 3.90 9.21
C ALA A 34 -17.48 2.60 10.00
N VAL A 35 -16.38 1.88 9.79
CA VAL A 35 -16.04 0.67 10.54
C VAL A 35 -15.81 0.99 12.02
N ALA A 36 -15.07 2.05 12.34
CA ALA A 36 -14.85 2.46 13.72
C ALA A 36 -16.18 2.79 14.42
N ALA A 37 -17.05 3.57 13.77
CA ALA A 37 -18.38 3.89 14.28
C ALA A 37 -19.24 2.64 14.51
N ALA A 38 -19.26 1.70 13.55
CA ALA A 38 -20.01 0.45 13.68
C ALA A 38 -19.51 -0.40 14.86
N ILE A 39 -18.21 -0.43 15.12
CA ILE A 39 -17.64 -1.15 16.28
C ILE A 39 -18.08 -0.51 17.59
N LEU A 40 -18.01 0.83 17.69
CA LEU A 40 -18.46 1.58 18.86
C LEU A 40 -19.96 1.37 19.12
N GLU A 41 -20.80 1.52 18.09
CA GLU A 41 -22.25 1.30 18.17
C GLU A 41 -22.59 -0.13 18.62
N THR A 42 -21.88 -1.12 18.07
CA THR A 42 -22.03 -2.52 18.47
C THR A 42 -21.65 -2.72 19.94
N SER A 43 -20.55 -2.12 20.41
CA SER A 43 -20.11 -2.22 21.81
C SER A 43 -21.16 -1.66 22.77
N ILE A 44 -21.71 -0.48 22.46
CA ILE A 44 -22.78 0.16 23.23
C ILE A 44 -24.03 -0.72 23.27
N TYR A 45 -24.43 -1.27 22.12
CA TYR A 45 -25.59 -2.15 22.02
C TYR A 45 -25.47 -3.39 22.92
N PHE A 46 -24.28 -3.99 22.98
CA PHE A 46 -24.03 -5.17 23.84
C PHE A 46 -23.90 -4.84 25.33
N ARG A 47 -23.31 -3.69 25.70
CA ARG A 47 -23.20 -3.29 27.12
C ARG A 47 -24.51 -2.78 27.70
N GLY A 48 -25.35 -2.14 26.89
CA GLY A 48 -26.58 -1.50 27.35
C GLY A 48 -26.36 -0.28 28.24
N GLU A 49 -25.13 0.23 28.33
CA GLU A 49 -24.74 1.42 29.10
C GLU A 49 -24.36 2.57 28.16
N ALA A 50 -24.22 3.77 28.73
CA ALA A 50 -23.76 4.94 27.97
C ALA A 50 -22.29 4.76 27.51
N LEU A 51 -21.92 5.48 26.45
CA LEU A 51 -20.58 5.44 25.86
C LEU A 51 -19.49 5.70 26.91
N ASP A 52 -18.58 4.75 27.09
CA ASP A 52 -17.45 4.85 28.01
C ASP A 52 -16.10 4.76 27.30
N VAL A 53 -15.02 5.20 27.96
CA VAL A 53 -13.64 5.15 27.46
C VAL A 53 -13.22 3.72 27.14
N ALA A 54 -13.73 2.72 27.88
CA ALA A 54 -13.48 1.31 27.62
C ALA A 54 -13.93 0.86 26.22
N ASP A 55 -14.99 1.43 25.67
CA ASP A 55 -15.49 1.09 24.33
C ASP A 55 -14.55 1.58 23.22
N PHE A 56 -13.92 2.74 23.43
CA PHE A 56 -12.89 3.25 22.52
C PHE A 56 -11.65 2.37 22.53
N HIS A 57 -11.20 1.90 23.71
CA HIS A 57 -10.09 0.94 23.78
C HIS A 57 -10.40 -0.34 23.03
N LEU A 58 -11.59 -0.92 23.22
CA LEU A 58 -12.03 -2.11 22.50
C LEU A 58 -12.05 -1.85 20.98
N ALA A 59 -12.59 -0.72 20.54
CA ALA A 59 -12.61 -0.34 19.13
C ALA A 59 -11.19 -0.22 18.55
N PHE A 60 -10.26 0.41 19.27
CA PHE A 60 -8.86 0.49 18.84
C PHE A 60 -8.18 -0.88 18.75
N PHE A 61 -8.42 -1.79 19.70
CA PHE A 61 -7.87 -3.15 19.63
C PHE A 61 -8.40 -3.93 18.44
N ILE A 62 -9.70 -3.83 18.14
CA ILE A 62 -10.32 -4.49 16.99
C ILE A 62 -9.72 -3.95 15.68
N VAL A 63 -9.64 -2.63 15.53
CA VAL A 63 -9.06 -1.98 14.34
C VAL A 63 -7.57 -2.30 14.20
N ALA A 64 -6.82 -2.33 15.30
CA ALA A 64 -5.41 -2.75 15.30
C ALA A 64 -5.26 -4.20 14.82
N GLY A 65 -6.10 -5.12 15.31
CA GLY A 65 -6.13 -6.51 14.86
C GLY A 65 -6.41 -6.63 13.35
N LEU A 66 -7.42 -5.92 12.85
CA LEU A 66 -7.73 -5.88 11.42
C LEU A 66 -6.56 -5.35 10.59
N THR A 67 -5.85 -4.33 11.09
CA THR A 67 -4.68 -3.74 10.42
C THR A 67 -3.51 -4.71 10.33
N VAL A 68 -3.26 -5.46 11.41
CA VAL A 68 -2.23 -6.52 11.42
C VAL A 68 -2.58 -7.63 10.42
N ILE A 69 -3.85 -8.06 10.37
CA ILE A 69 -4.31 -9.06 9.40
C ILE A 69 -4.13 -8.57 7.96
N ALA A 70 -4.43 -7.29 7.69
CA ALA A 70 -4.23 -6.67 6.38
C ALA A 70 -2.75 -6.63 5.94
N THR A 71 -1.80 -6.79 6.86
CA THR A 71 -0.36 -6.84 6.56
C THR A 71 0.07 -8.21 6.00
N ILE A 72 -0.65 -9.29 6.32
CA ILE A 72 -0.33 -10.67 5.88
C ILE A 72 -0.11 -10.78 4.35
N PRO A 73 -0.99 -10.26 3.47
CA PRO A 73 -0.78 -10.32 2.02
C PRO A 73 0.49 -9.58 1.56
N PHE A 74 0.88 -8.49 2.22
CA PHE A 74 2.12 -7.78 1.91
C PHE A 74 3.36 -8.61 2.26
N VAL A 75 3.34 -9.33 3.38
CA VAL A 75 4.42 -10.25 3.77
C VAL A 75 4.50 -11.45 2.83
N ARG A 76 3.37 -11.86 2.24
CA ARG A 76 3.29 -12.92 1.24
C ARG A 76 3.71 -12.50 -0.18
N MET A 77 4.05 -11.23 -0.40
CA MET A 77 4.39 -10.75 -1.74
C MET A 77 5.74 -11.32 -2.19
N ASP A 78 5.79 -11.85 -3.41
CA ASP A 78 6.95 -12.52 -3.99
C ASP A 78 8.17 -11.57 -4.04
N ARG A 79 9.38 -12.10 -3.81
CA ARG A 79 10.63 -11.30 -3.73
C ARG A 79 10.90 -10.49 -5.00
N ASN A 80 10.28 -10.88 -6.11
CA ASN A 80 10.42 -10.26 -7.42
C ASN A 80 9.33 -9.21 -7.75
N ALA A 81 8.36 -8.96 -6.86
CA ALA A 81 7.24 -8.04 -7.12
C ALA A 81 7.63 -6.57 -7.33
N GLY A 82 8.91 -6.21 -7.19
CA GLY A 82 9.46 -4.89 -7.56
C GLY A 82 10.59 -4.94 -8.59
N ALA A 83 10.84 -6.09 -9.23
CA ALA A 83 11.96 -6.25 -10.16
C ALA A 83 11.90 -5.30 -11.37
N LEU A 84 10.69 -4.96 -11.84
CA LEU A 84 10.47 -4.02 -12.95
C LEU A 84 10.74 -2.55 -12.56
N VAL A 85 10.44 -2.17 -11.32
CA VAL A 85 10.61 -0.79 -10.80
C VAL A 85 11.96 -0.57 -10.09
N SER A 86 12.63 -1.64 -9.62
CA SER A 86 13.86 -1.54 -8.80
C SER A 86 15.13 -1.15 -9.56
N GLY A 87 15.07 -0.95 -10.88
CA GLY A 87 16.24 -0.53 -11.68
C GLY A 87 17.36 -1.57 -11.84
N HIS A 88 17.23 -2.76 -11.25
CA HIS A 88 18.28 -3.81 -11.27
C HIS A 88 18.65 -4.32 -12.68
N ARG A 89 17.80 -4.14 -13.69
CA ARG A 89 18.16 -4.45 -15.09
C ARG A 89 19.01 -3.37 -15.76
N SER A 90 18.86 -2.09 -15.38
CA SER A 90 19.57 -0.97 -16.04
C SER A 90 21.08 -0.98 -15.73
N ARG A 91 21.47 -1.34 -14.49
CA ARG A 91 22.90 -1.38 -14.10
C ARG A 91 23.71 -2.45 -14.84
N ARG A 92 23.06 -3.56 -15.24
CA ARG A 92 23.73 -4.67 -15.94
C ARG A 92 24.03 -4.33 -17.40
N MET A 93 23.23 -3.48 -18.05
CA MET A 93 23.49 -3.03 -19.42
C MET A 93 24.59 -1.95 -19.49
N ALA A 94 24.66 -1.05 -18.50
CA ALA A 94 25.72 -0.03 -18.44
C ALA A 94 27.12 -0.62 -18.21
N THR A 95 27.22 -1.79 -17.55
CA THR A 95 28.52 -2.47 -17.35
C THR A 95 28.98 -3.18 -18.62
N SER A 96 28.06 -3.72 -19.44
CA SER A 96 28.44 -4.38 -20.71
C SER A 96 28.87 -3.43 -21.82
N SER A 97 28.40 -2.17 -21.81
CA SER A 97 28.82 -1.16 -22.78
C SER A 97 30.17 -0.51 -22.44
N ILE A 98 30.56 -0.47 -21.16
CA ILE A 98 31.89 0.02 -20.74
C ILE A 98 32.99 -1.02 -21.05
N GLU A 99 32.69 -2.31 -21.00
CA GLU A 99 33.66 -3.37 -21.33
C GLU A 99 33.93 -3.51 -22.85
N ALA A 100 33.01 -3.02 -23.70
CA ALA A 100 33.15 -3.05 -25.15
C ALA A 100 34.02 -1.90 -25.73
N GLU A 101 34.43 -0.94 -24.91
CA GLU A 101 35.17 0.27 -25.32
C GLU A 101 36.55 0.35 -24.63
N GLN A 102 37.28 -0.78 -24.52
CA GLN A 102 38.72 -0.70 -24.26
C GLN A 102 39.48 -0.56 -25.59
N PRO A 103 40.18 0.57 -25.84
CA PRO A 103 41.04 0.69 -26.99
C PRO A 103 42.27 -0.20 -26.78
N VAL A 104 42.51 -1.11 -27.72
CA VAL A 104 43.73 -1.90 -27.82
C VAL A 104 44.91 -0.92 -27.99
N VAL A 105 45.65 -0.70 -26.90
CA VAL A 105 46.93 0.01 -26.94
C VAL A 105 47.94 -0.91 -27.63
N LYS A 106 48.43 -0.47 -28.80
CA LYS A 106 49.73 -0.87 -29.36
C LYS A 106 50.41 0.37 -29.93
#